data_AF-A0A2E3D9C0-F1
#
_entry.id   AF-A0A2E3D9C0-F1
#
_cell.length_a   1.000
_cell.length_b   1.000
_cell.length_c   1.000
_cell.angle_alpha   90.00
_cell.angle_beta   90.00
_cell.angle_gamma   90.00
#
_symmetry.space_group_name_H-M   'P 1'
#
loop_
_entity.id
_entity.type
_entity.pdbx_description
1 polymer ?
#
loop_
_entity_poly.entity_id
_entity_poly.type
_entity_poly.pdbx_seq_one_letter_code
_entity_poly.pdbx_strand_id
1 'polypeptide(L)'
;MFLFIAKVLFTSFIIVIVSEVALKSDKYGGLIAAIPLTTFLIIFWMYFEGASDKKIANHITFTLFFVLPTLPMFLVFPYIIQRFGFFISVLLSLILTSVLIYFFNYVYEHFGIKIL
;
A
#
# COMPACT_ATOMS: atom_id res chain seq x y z
N MET A 1 4.60 -12.09 -23.15
CA MET A 1 4.29 -13.18 -22.19
C MET A 1 5.45 -13.46 -21.23
N PHE A 2 6.69 -13.64 -21.70
CA PHE A 2 7.87 -13.85 -20.84
C PHE A 2 8.07 -12.76 -19.77
N LEU A 3 8.03 -11.48 -20.17
CA LEU A 3 8.18 -10.34 -19.26
C LEU A 3 7.10 -10.33 -18.16
N PHE A 4 5.86 -10.67 -18.51
CA PHE A 4 4.75 -10.77 -17.54
C PHE A 4 4.98 -11.91 -16.53
N ILE A 5 5.40 -13.09 -16.99
CA ILE A 5 5.72 -14.21 -16.10
C ILE A 5 6.87 -13.84 -15.15
N ALA A 6 7.91 -13.17 -15.67
CA ALA A 6 9.01 -12.68 -14.85
C ALA A 6 8.54 -11.69 -13.78
N LYS A 7 7.65 -10.74 -14.13
CA LYS A 7 7.06 -9.82 -13.15
C LYS A 7 6.31 -10.56 -12.04
N VAL A 8 5.50 -11.54 -12.41
CA VAL A 8 4.71 -12.34 -11.45
C VAL A 8 5.64 -13.11 -10.50
N LEU A 9 6.62 -13.85 -11.04
CA LEU A 9 7.56 -14.64 -10.24
C LEU A 9 8.40 -13.76 -9.30
N PHE A 10 8.90 -12.63 -9.80
CA PHE A 10 9.70 -11.72 -8.98
C PHE A 10 8.87 -11.07 -7.86
N THR A 11 7.65 -10.64 -8.18
CA THR A 11 6.77 -10.01 -7.19
C THR A 11 6.32 -11.01 -6.13
N SER A 12 5.93 -12.23 -6.52
CA SER A 12 5.53 -13.26 -5.56
C SER A 12 6.70 -13.71 -4.69
N PHE A 13 7.90 -13.84 -5.26
CA PHE A 13 9.11 -14.17 -4.50
C PHE A 13 9.41 -13.14 -3.40
N ILE A 14 9.31 -11.84 -3.71
CA ILE A 14 9.48 -10.78 -2.71
C ILE A 14 8.42 -10.89 -1.62
N ILE A 15 7.14 -11.05 -1.98
CA ILE A 15 6.05 -11.17 -1.00
C ILE A 15 6.30 -12.34 -0.04
N VAL A 16 6.73 -13.50 -0.55
CA VAL A 16 7.05 -14.68 0.26
C VAL A 16 8.20 -14.39 1.22
N ILE A 17 9.27 -13.75 0.76
CA ILE A 17 10.40 -13.38 1.65
C ILE A 17 9.92 -12.46 2.77
N VAL A 18 9.13 -11.43 2.43
CA VAL A 18 8.64 -10.46 3.42
C VAL A 18 7.74 -11.16 4.45
N SER A 19 6.87 -12.08 4.02
CA SER A 19 6.02 -12.84 4.95
C SER A 19 6.84 -13.74 5.87
N GLU A 20 7.88 -14.42 5.37
CA GLU A 20 8.75 -15.27 6.18
C GLU A 20 9.54 -14.45 7.22
N VAL A 21 9.98 -13.24 6.86
CA VAL A 21 10.65 -12.34 7.82
C VAL A 21 9.67 -11.87 8.90
N ALA A 22 8.44 -11.51 8.52
CA ALA A 22 7.41 -11.09 9.46
C ALA A 22 7.01 -12.20 10.45
N LEU A 23 6.97 -13.46 10.00
CA LEU A 23 6.72 -14.62 10.87
C LEU A 23 7.86 -14.87 11.88
N LYS A 24 9.10 -14.51 11.53
CA LYS A 24 10.28 -14.71 12.39
C LYS A 24 10.55 -13.54 13.33
N SER A 25 10.17 -12.32 12.95
CA SER A 25 10.38 -11.13 13.76
C SER A 25 9.38 -10.02 13.43
N ASP A 26 8.56 -9.66 14.42
CA ASP A 26 7.60 -8.56 14.29
C ASP A 26 8.29 -7.22 13.98
N LYS A 27 9.46 -6.96 14.59
CA LYS A 27 10.22 -5.72 14.41
C LYS A 27 10.72 -5.57 12.97
N TYR A 28 11.38 -6.60 12.44
CA TYR A 28 11.91 -6.56 11.07
C TYR A 28 10.79 -6.69 10.04
N GLY A 29 9.76 -7.48 10.33
CA GLY A 29 8.54 -7.56 9.53
C GLY A 29 7.87 -6.20 9.36
N GLY A 30 7.65 -5.49 10.48
CA GLY A 30 7.09 -4.14 10.47
C GLY A 30 7.96 -3.12 9.73
N LEU A 31 9.28 -3.17 9.91
CA LEU A 31 10.22 -2.31 9.18
C LEU A 31 10.12 -2.52 7.67
N ILE A 32 10.15 -3.77 7.22
CA ILE A 32 10.09 -4.10 5.79
C ILE A 32 8.71 -3.75 5.20
N ALA A 33 7.63 -4.02 5.93
CA ALA A 33 6.28 -3.68 5.51
C ALA A 33 6.05 -2.17 5.38
N ALA A 34 6.77 -1.34 6.15
CA ALA A 34 6.70 0.11 6.04
C ALA A 34 7.47 0.68 4.83
N ILE A 35 8.38 -0.09 4.23
CA ILE A 35 9.08 0.32 3.01
C ILE A 35 8.11 0.24 1.83
N PRO A 36 8.05 1.24 0.94
CA PRO A 36 7.17 1.23 -0.23
C PRO A 36 7.73 0.32 -1.34
N LEU A 37 7.98 -0.96 -1.01
CA LEU A 37 8.57 -1.96 -1.93
C LEU A 37 7.70 -2.14 -3.17
N THR A 38 6.38 -2.24 -3.00
CA THR A 38 5.42 -2.34 -4.11
C THR A 38 5.49 -1.13 -5.02
N THR A 39 5.57 0.08 -4.46
CA THR A 39 5.72 1.32 -5.24
C THR A 39 7.03 1.34 -6.01
N PHE A 40 8.15 0.96 -5.38
CA PHE A 40 9.44 0.85 -6.08
C PHE A 40 9.37 -0.14 -7.25
N LEU A 41 8.80 -1.33 -7.03
CA LEU A 41 8.63 -2.31 -8.10
C LEU A 41 7.80 -1.75 -9.26
N ILE A 42 6.67 -1.08 -8.96
CA ILE A 42 5.81 -0.49 -9.97
C ILE A 42 6.58 0.55 -10.80
N ILE A 43 7.31 1.48 -10.17
CA ILE A 43 8.04 2.51 -10.92
C ILE A 43 9.20 1.95 -11.74
N PHE A 44 9.88 0.88 -11.28
CA PHE A 44 10.89 0.19 -12.07
C PHE A 44 10.27 -0.41 -13.33
N TRP A 45 9.13 -1.11 -13.19
CA TRP A 45 8.44 -1.66 -14.35
C TRP A 45 7.94 -0.57 -15.30
N MET A 46 7.37 0.51 -14.76
CA MET A 46 6.95 1.67 -15.56
C MET A 46 8.11 2.24 -16.37
N TYR A 47 9.28 2.41 -15.74
CA TYR A 47 10.49 2.91 -16.40
C TYR A 47 10.92 1.99 -17.55
N PHE A 48 11.05 0.68 -17.30
CA PHE A 48 11.46 -0.27 -18.34
C PHE A 48 10.42 -0.47 -19.46
N GLU A 49 9.16 -0.14 -19.19
CA GLU A 49 8.08 -0.14 -20.19
C GLU A 49 7.93 1.19 -20.92
N GLY A 50 8.83 2.16 -20.67
CA GLY A 50 8.86 3.44 -21.37
C GLY A 50 7.81 4.45 -20.90
N ALA A 51 7.34 4.34 -19.65
CA ALA A 51 6.52 5.39 -19.06
C ALA A 51 7.34 6.70 -18.95
N SER A 52 6.68 7.84 -19.21
CA SER A 52 7.33 9.14 -19.05
C SER A 52 7.61 9.45 -17.58
N ASP A 53 8.65 10.26 -17.33
CA ASP A 53 9.00 10.74 -15.99
C ASP A 53 7.82 11.42 -15.29
N LYS A 54 7.00 12.19 -16.04
CA LYS A 54 5.77 12.79 -15.52
C LYS A 54 4.77 11.75 -15.00
N LYS A 55 4.63 10.62 -15.70
CA LYS A 55 3.72 9.54 -15.28
C LYS A 55 4.24 8.84 -14.03
N ILE A 56 5.55 8.61 -13.95
CA ILE A 56 6.21 8.03 -12.77
C ILE A 56 6.09 8.97 -11.57
N ALA A 57 6.38 10.26 -11.75
CA ALA A 57 6.24 11.28 -10.70
C ALA A 57 4.80 11.36 -10.18
N ASN A 58 3.81 11.40 -11.09
CA ASN A 58 2.40 11.39 -10.71
C ASN A 58 2.04 10.15 -9.89
N HIS A 59 2.54 8.96 -10.25
CA HIS A 59 2.29 7.74 -9.47
C HIS A 59 2.76 7.88 -8.01
N ILE A 60 3.95 8.43 -7.79
CA ILE A 60 4.47 8.70 -6.45
C ILE A 60 3.63 9.75 -5.72
N THR A 61 3.28 10.85 -6.41
CA THR A 61 2.44 11.92 -5.84
C THR A 61 1.07 11.40 -5.40
N PHE A 62 0.37 10.63 -6.23
CA PHE A 62 -0.91 10.05 -5.84
C PHE A 62 -0.75 9.04 -4.70
N THR A 63 0.29 8.20 -4.75
CA THR A 63 0.57 7.25 -3.68
C THR A 63 0.75 7.96 -2.33
N LEU A 64 1.47 9.10 -2.30
CA LEU A 64 1.62 9.91 -1.09
C LEU A 64 0.27 10.35 -0.52
N PHE A 65 -0.63 10.86 -1.37
CA PHE A 65 -1.97 11.29 -0.92
C PHE A 65 -2.84 10.14 -0.43
N PHE A 66 -2.68 8.93 -1.00
CA PHE A 66 -3.39 7.72 -0.56
C PHE A 66 -2.78 7.06 0.68
N VAL A 67 -1.49 7.25 0.97
CA VAL A 67 -0.88 6.73 2.20
C VAL A 67 -1.53 7.37 3.43
N LEU A 68 -1.74 8.69 3.43
CA LEU A 68 -2.33 9.42 4.56
C LEU A 68 -3.67 8.85 5.08
N PRO A 69 -4.71 8.62 4.24
CA PRO A 69 -5.97 8.03 4.70
C PRO A 69 -5.84 6.56 5.16
N THR A 70 -4.76 5.85 4.80
CA THR A 70 -4.53 4.47 5.25
C THR A 70 -3.82 4.40 6.61
N LEU A 71 -3.12 5.46 7.04
CA LEU A 71 -2.38 5.47 8.31
C LEU A 71 -3.23 5.19 9.56
N PRO A 72 -4.46 5.73 9.71
CA PRO A 72 -5.28 5.48 10.90
C PRO A 72 -5.60 3.98 11.11
N MET A 73 -5.64 3.18 10.04
CA MET A 73 -5.81 1.73 10.15
C MET A 73 -4.74 1.08 11.03
N PHE A 74 -3.47 1.51 10.93
CA PHE A 74 -2.37 0.96 11.73
C PHE A 74 -2.52 1.21 13.23
N LEU A 75 -3.25 2.27 13.61
CA LEU A 75 -3.56 2.57 15.01
C LEU A 75 -4.80 1.81 15.50
N VAL A 76 -5.82 1.68 14.66
CA VAL A 76 -7.10 1.07 15.03
C VAL A 76 -7.04 -0.46 15.01
N PHE A 77 -6.36 -1.05 14.02
CA PHE A 77 -6.31 -2.50 13.79
C PHE A 77 -5.82 -3.28 15.02
N PRO A 78 -4.71 -2.90 15.70
CA PRO A 78 -4.21 -3.61 16.88
C PRO A 78 -5.21 -3.66 18.05
N TYR A 79 -6.09 -2.66 18.17
CA TYR A 79 -7.10 -2.61 19.23
C TYR A 79 -8.33 -3.48 18.91
N ILE A 80 -8.80 -3.44 17.67
CA ILE A 80 -9.99 -4.22 17.26
C ILE A 80 -9.70 -5.72 17.16
N ILE A 81 -8.48 -6.12 16.74
CA ILE A 81 -8.13 -7.54 16.59
C ILE A 81 -8.13 -8.29 17.92
N GLN A 82 -7.79 -7.60 19.01
CA GLN A 82 -7.84 -8.16 20.36
C GLN A 82 -9.28 -8.39 20.86
N ARG A 83 -10.29 -7.74 20.26
CA ARG A 83 -11.69 -7.80 20.71
C ARG A 83 -12.59 -8.64 19.82
N PHE A 84 -12.39 -8.57 18.51
CA PHE A 84 -13.28 -9.16 17.52
C PHE A 84 -12.62 -10.28 16.70
N GLY A 85 -11.33 -10.54 16.91
CA GLY A 85 -10.57 -11.52 16.14
C GLY A 85 -10.22 -11.02 14.74
N PHE A 86 -9.51 -11.86 13.97
CA PHE A 86 -8.86 -11.48 12.72
C PHE A 86 -9.84 -11.04 11.62
N PHE A 87 -10.79 -11.90 11.23
CA PHE A 87 -11.65 -11.66 10.06
C PHE A 87 -12.53 -10.42 10.21
N ILE A 88 -13.13 -10.23 11.39
CA ILE A 88 -13.96 -9.05 11.68
C ILE A 88 -13.09 -7.78 11.64
N SER A 89 -11.86 -7.85 12.17
CA SER A 89 -10.95 -6.71 12.20
C SER A 89 -10.47 -6.30 10.81
N VAL A 90 -10.22 -7.27 9.93
CA VAL A 90 -9.91 -7.01 8.51
C VAL A 90 -11.09 -6.30 7.85
N LEU A 91 -12.31 -6.81 7.99
CA LEU A 91 -13.50 -6.19 7.40
C LEU A 91 -13.72 -4.76 7.89
N LEU A 92 -13.67 -4.53 9.20
CA LEU A 92 -13.83 -3.20 9.80
C LEU A 92 -12.74 -2.23 9.32
N SER A 93 -11.51 -2.71 9.17
CA SER A 93 -10.40 -1.89 8.71
C SER A 93 -10.48 -1.52 7.23
N LEU A 94 -11.00 -2.41 6.38
CA LEU A 94 -11.29 -2.12 4.98
C LEU A 94 -12.40 -1.06 4.87
N ILE A 95 -13.46 -1.17 5.67
CA ILE A 95 -14.54 -0.17 5.73
C ILE A 95 -13.97 1.18 6.20
N LEU A 96 -13.22 1.19 7.30
CA LEU A 96 -12.59 2.40 7.84
C LEU A 96 -11.70 3.08 6.79
N THR A 97 -10.80 2.33 6.17
CA THR A 97 -9.87 2.85 5.15
C THR A 97 -10.63 3.43 3.96
N SER A 98 -11.68 2.73 3.50
CA SER A 98 -12.51 3.21 2.39
C SER A 98 -13.19 4.53 2.72
N VAL A 99 -13.82 4.63 3.90
CA VAL A 99 -14.46 5.87 4.38
C VAL A 99 -13.44 7.01 4.49
N LEU A 100 -12.26 6.73 5.04
CA LEU A 100 -11.19 7.72 5.15
C LEU A 100 -10.69 8.19 3.79
N ILE A 101 -10.58 7.31 2.79
CA ILE A 101 -10.18 7.71 1.43
C ILE A 101 -11.17 8.73 0.85
N TYR A 102 -12.49 8.49 0.96
CA TYR A 102 -13.49 9.45 0.49
C TYR A 102 -13.45 10.77 1.27
N PHE A 103 -13.30 10.69 2.60
CA PHE A 103 -13.17 11.86 3.45
C PHE A 103 -11.93 12.69 3.07
N PHE A 104 -10.78 12.06 2.90
CA PHE A 104 -9.55 12.74 2.50
C PHE A 104 -9.65 13.30 1.08
N ASN A 105 -10.30 12.61 0.14
CA ASN A 105 -10.55 13.17 -1.20
C ASN A 105 -11.36 14.48 -1.10
N TYR A 106 -12.43 14.50 -0.31
CA TYR A 106 -13.19 15.73 -0.06
C TYR A 106 -12.30 16.85 0.53
N VAL A 107 -11.43 16.51 1.50
CA VAL A 107 -10.47 17.46 2.07
C VAL A 107 -9.49 17.98 1.01
N TYR A 108 -8.92 17.09 0.19
CA TYR A 108 -7.96 17.45 -0.86
C TYR A 108 -8.58 18.31 -1.96
N GLU A 109 -9.85 18.08 -2.28
CA GLU A 109 -10.59 18.89 -3.26
C GLU A 109 -10.65 20.37 -2.86
N HIS A 110 -10.72 20.69 -1.57
CA HIS A 110 -10.65 22.07 -1.08
C HIS A 110 -9.29 22.74 -1.37
N PHE A 111 -8.23 21.96 -1.51
CA PHE A 111 -6.90 22.42 -1.91
C PHE A 111 -6.65 22.29 -3.42
N GLY A 112 -7.68 21.95 -4.21
CA GLY A 112 -7.59 21.79 -5.65
C GLY A 112 -6.96 20.47 -6.13
N ILE A 113 -6.79 19.50 -5.23
CA ILE A 113 -6.22 18.18 -5.54
C ILE A 113 -7.36 17.16 -5.62
N LYS A 114 -7.54 16.54 -6.79
CA LYS A 114 -8.51 15.45 -7.00
C LYS A 114 -7.79 14.12 -7.10
N ILE A 115 -8.04 13.22 -6.16
CA ILE A 115 -7.42 11.88 -6.12
C ILE A 115 -8.40 10.77 -6.53
N LEU A 116 -9.70 11.04 -6.49
CA LEU A 116 -10.78 10.18 -6.99
C LEU A 116 -11.49 10.83 -8.20
#